data_AF-A0A2D7U9E4-F1
#
_entry.id   AF-A0A2D7U9E4-F1
#
_cell.length_a   1.000
_cell.length_b   1.000
_cell.length_c   1.000
_cell.angle_alpha   90.00
_cell.angle_beta   90.00
_cell.angle_gamma   90.00
#
_symmetry.space_group_name_H-M   'P 1'
#
loop_
_entity.id
_entity.type
_entity.pdbx_description
1 polymer ?
#
loop_
_entity_poly.entity_id
_entity_poly.type
_entity_poly.pdbx_seq_one_letter_code
_entity_poly.pdbx_strand_id
1 'polypeptide(L)' 'MNDELLIKKLNFKSRRGMKETTFIVKKFLKNFNDMNSYEKSELIELLEMNDQDLFDLIFKQKEEFVSKFPNLKKFAY' A
#
# COMPACT_ATOMS: atom_id res chain seq x y z
N MET A 1 -4.26 20.01 -3.27
CA MET A 1 -4.90 18.97 -2.45
C MET A 1 -3.93 18.62 -1.35
N ASN A 2 -4.28 18.80 -0.07
CA ASN A 2 -3.34 18.68 1.05
C ASN A 2 -2.86 17.23 1.22
N ASP A 3 -1.62 16.93 0.82
CA ASP A 3 -0.94 15.66 1.09
C ASP A 3 -1.04 15.26 2.57
N GLU A 4 -1.05 16.22 3.50
CA GLU A 4 -1.26 15.96 4.94
C GLU A 4 -2.61 15.27 5.27
N LEU A 5 -3.70 15.70 4.64
CA LEU A 5 -5.02 15.11 4.88
C LEU A 5 -5.07 13.70 4.32
N LEU A 6 -4.41 13.50 3.18
CA LEU A 6 -4.28 12.22 2.51
C LEU A 6 -3.45 11.25 3.36
N ILE A 7 -2.30 11.68 3.88
CA ILE A 7 -1.46 10.90 4.79
C ILE A 7 -2.19 10.54 6.08
N LYS A 8 -2.99 11.43 6.67
CA LYS A 8 -3.83 11.09 7.83
C LYS A 8 -4.86 10.01 7.50
N LYS A 9 -5.55 10.14 6.36
CA LYS A 9 -6.53 9.15 5.89
C LYS A 9 -5.88 7.80 5.63
N LEU A 10 -4.70 7.80 5.01
CA LEU A 10 -3.94 6.58 4.73
C LEU A 10 -3.38 5.95 6.01
N ASN A 11 -2.88 6.74 6.97
CA ASN A 11 -2.47 6.25 8.29
C ASN A 11 -3.62 5.61 9.06
N PHE A 12 -4.84 6.14 8.90
CA PHE A 12 -6.03 5.50 9.44
C PHE A 12 -6.33 4.17 8.74
N LYS A 13 -6.33 4.15 7.40
CA LYS A 13 -6.49 2.93 6.58
C LYS A 13 -5.36 1.90 6.78
N SER A 14 -4.21 2.30 7.30
CA SER A 14 -3.09 1.43 7.64
C SER A 14 -3.31 0.59 8.89
N ARG A 15 -4.25 0.99 9.74
CA ARG A 15 -4.59 0.20 10.94
C ARG A 15 -5.45 -0.96 10.50
N ARG A 16 -4.79 -2.10 10.37
CA ARG A 16 -5.31 -3.32 9.80
C ARG A 16 -5.50 -4.38 10.87
N GLY A 17 -6.40 -5.34 10.64
CA GLY A 17 -6.68 -6.41 11.60
C GLY A 17 -5.50 -7.37 11.80
N MET A 18 -4.60 -7.46 10.80
CA MET A 18 -3.43 -8.33 10.81
C MET A 18 -2.13 -7.53 11.03
N LYS A 19 -1.22 -8.09 11.81
CA LYS A 19 0.10 -7.48 12.07
C LYS A 19 0.94 -7.37 10.80
N GLU A 20 0.88 -8.38 9.95
CA GLU A 20 1.64 -8.46 8.69
C GLU A 20 1.21 -7.40 7.69
N THR A 21 -0.09 -7.26 7.45
CA THR A 21 -0.64 -6.23 6.55
C THR A 21 -0.39 -4.83 7.10
N THR A 22 -0.54 -4.63 8.41
CA THR A 22 -0.20 -3.35 9.07
C THR A 22 1.28 -2.97 8.83
N PHE A 23 2.19 -3.94 8.94
CA PHE A 23 3.62 -3.70 8.78
C PHE A 23 3.98 -3.27 7.35
N ILE A 24 3.45 -4.00 6.35
CA ILE A 24 3.66 -3.69 4.93
C ILE A 24 3.07 -2.32 4.57
N VAL A 25 1.84 -2.05 4.98
CA VAL A 25 1.21 -0.75 4.69
C VAL A 25 2.00 0.39 5.32
N LYS A 26 2.45 0.24 6.57
CA LYS A 26 3.31 1.26 7.21
C LYS A 26 4.62 1.45 6.45
N LYS A 27 5.22 0.38 5.91
CA LYS A 27 6.43 0.47 5.08
C LYS A 27 6.17 1.29 3.82
N PHE A 28 5.06 1.04 3.12
CA PHE A 28 4.68 1.83 1.95
C PHE A 28 4.38 3.29 2.31
N LEU A 29 3.65 3.54 3.41
CA LEU A 29 3.33 4.91 3.84
C LEU A 29 4.55 5.72 4.26
N LYS A 30 5.57 5.08 4.83
CA LYS A 30 6.83 5.76 5.14
C LYS A 30 7.52 6.29 3.89
N ASN A 31 7.40 5.57 2.78
CA ASN A 31 7.96 5.95 1.49
C ASN A 31 6.99 6.79 0.63
N PHE A 32 5.78 7.06 1.11
CA PHE A 32 4.75 7.76 0.34
C PHE A 32 5.15 9.18 -0.07
N ASN A 33 5.96 9.87 0.73
CA ASN A 33 6.44 11.21 0.39
C ASN A 33 7.44 11.21 -0.76
N ASP A 34 8.20 10.12 -0.93
CA ASP A 34 9.17 9.92 -2.01
C ASP A 34 8.55 9.28 -3.26
N MET A 35 7.30 8.81 -3.17
CA MET A 35 6.56 8.21 -4.28
C MET A 35 6.11 9.27 -5.29
N ASN A 36 6.20 8.93 -6.57
CA ASN A 36 5.64 9.72 -7.66
C ASN A 36 4.10 9.60 -7.70
N SER A 37 3.43 10.42 -8.51
CA SER A 37 1.97 10.44 -8.60
C SER A 37 1.34 9.09 -9.00
N TYR A 38 2.02 8.28 -9.81
CA TYR A 38 1.57 6.95 -10.22
C TYR A 38 1.67 5.95 -9.06
N GLU A 39 2.81 5.93 -8.37
CA GLU A 39 3.04 5.10 -7.17
C GLU A 39 2.07 5.44 -6.05
N LYS A 40 1.80 6.74 -5.82
CA LYS A 40 0.80 7.19 -4.86
C LYS A 40 -0.60 6.70 -5.23
N SER A 41 -0.96 6.74 -6.51
CA SER A 41 -2.26 6.26 -6.99
C SER A 41 -2.42 4.75 -6.77
N GLU A 42 -1.42 3.96 -7.15
CA GLU A 42 -1.41 2.52 -6.90
C GLU A 42 -1.50 2.20 -5.40
N LEU A 43 -0.81 2.96 -4.55
CA LEU A 43 -0.87 2.73 -3.10
C LEU A 43 -2.26 3.00 -2.55
N ILE A 44 -2.94 4.03 -3.04
CA ILE A 44 -4.30 4.35 -2.62
C ILE A 44 -5.25 3.21 -3.01
N GLU A 45 -5.14 2.68 -4.22
CA GLU A 45 -5.93 1.52 -4.67
C GLU A 45 -5.65 0.28 -3.83
N LEU A 46 -4.37 -0.02 -3.56
CA LEU A 46 -3.98 -1.13 -2.69
C LEU A 46 -4.58 -0.96 -1.28
N LEU A 47 -4.63 0.26 -0.76
CA LEU A 47 -5.21 0.56 0.55
C LEU A 47 -6.73 0.56 0.58
N GLU A 48 -7.40 0.51 -0.56
CA GLU A 48 -8.84 0.25 -0.64
C GLU A 48 -9.16 -1.25 -0.53
N MET A 49 -8.18 -2.13 -0.75
CA MET A 49 -8.36 -3.57 -0.61
C MET A 49 -8.57 -3.98 0.85
N ASN A 50 -9.26 -5.11 1.05
CA ASN A 50 -9.43 -5.71 2.37
C ASN A 50 -8.13 -6.35 2.87
N ASP A 51 -8.05 -6.59 4.18
CA ASP A 51 -6.86 -7.18 4.82
C ASP A 51 -6.47 -8.54 4.22
N GLN A 52 -7.47 -9.40 4.02
CA GLN A 52 -7.25 -10.75 3.53
C GLN A 52 -6.74 -10.75 2.09
N ASP A 53 -7.36 -9.95 1.21
CA ASP A 53 -6.91 -9.81 -0.19
C ASP A 53 -5.53 -9.16 -0.28
N LEU A 54 -5.27 -8.12 0.52
CA LEU A 54 -3.97 -7.45 0.55
C LEU A 54 -2.87 -8.40 1.02
N PHE A 55 -3.17 -9.22 2.03
CA PHE A 55 -2.26 -10.26 2.48
C PHE A 55 -2.01 -11.29 1.39
N ASP A 56 -3.07 -11.86 0.80
CA ASP A 56 -2.95 -12.88 -0.23
C ASP A 56 -2.18 -12.33 -1.45
N LEU A 57 -2.48 -11.10 -1.87
CA LEU A 57 -1.81 -10.45 -2.99
C LEU A 57 -0.32 -10.20 -2.73
N ILE A 58 0.05 -9.67 -1.55
CA ILE A 58 1.46 -9.35 -1.24
C ILE A 58 2.28 -10.62 -0.93
N PHE A 59 1.70 -11.58 -0.21
CA PHE A 59 2.44 -12.73 0.32
C PHE A 59 2.28 -14.01 -0.49
N LYS A 60 1.11 -14.27 -1.09
CA LYS A 60 0.84 -15.50 -1.85
C LYS A 60 0.87 -15.27 -3.37
N GLN A 61 0.31 -14.17 -3.86
CA GLN A 61 0.10 -13.89 -5.28
C GLN A 61 1.00 -12.76 -5.76
N LYS A 62 2.30 -12.90 -5.49
CA LYS A 62 3.33 -11.89 -5.81
C LYS A 62 3.40 -11.52 -7.28
N GLU A 63 3.15 -12.48 -8.17
CA GLU A 63 3.11 -12.24 -9.62
C GLU A 63 1.91 -11.36 -9.98
N GLU A 64 0.74 -11.61 -9.39
CA GLU A 64 -0.44 -10.77 -9.59
C GLU A 64 -0.22 -9.36 -9.00
N PHE A 65 0.43 -9.26 -7.84
CA PHE A 65 0.82 -7.97 -7.26
C PHE A 65 1.69 -7.16 -8.22
N VAL A 66 2.73 -7.76 -8.80
CA VAL A 66 3.62 -7.07 -9.75
C VAL A 66 2.89 -6.71 -11.05
N SER A 67 1.92 -7.52 -11.46
CA SER A 67 1.11 -7.23 -12.66
C SER A 67 0.11 -6.10 -12.44
N LYS A 68 -0.54 -6.02 -11.26
CA LYS A 68 -1.51 -4.97 -10.93
C LYS A 68 -0.85 -3.67 -10.49
N PHE A 69 0.25 -3.77 -9.76
CA PHE A 69 0.96 -2.64 -9.16
C PHE A 69 2.45 -2.65 -9.53
N PRO A 70 2.78 -2.52 -10.83
CA PRO A 70 4.15 -2.56 -11.31
C PRO A 70 5.04 -1.47 -10.70
N ASN A 71 4.48 -0.32 -10.32
CA ASN A 71 5.25 0.78 -9.75
C ASN A 71 5.51 0.55 -8.25
N LEU A 72 4.57 -0.05 -7.51
CA LEU A 72 4.75 -0.41 -6.10
C LEU A 72 5.71 -1.58 -5.84
N LYS A 73 6.03 -2.39 -6.87
CA LYS A 73 7.01 -3.49 -6.77
C LYS A 73 8.29 -3.07 -6.05
N LYS A 74 8.75 -1.84 -6.31
CA LYS A 74 10.01 -1.29 -5.81
C LYS A 74 10.06 -1.10 -4.29
N PHE A 75 8.92 -1.12 -3.61
CA PHE A 75 8.84 -0.95 -2.15
C PHE A 75 8.44 -2.24 -1.42
N ALA A 76 7.81 -3.17 -2.14
CA ALA A 76 7.46 -4.50 -1.62
C ALA A 76 8.69 -5.38 -1.40
N TYR A 77 9.73 -5.22 -2.22
CA TYR A 77 11.02 -5.92 -2.16
C TYR A 77 12.16 -4.96 -1.89
#